data_AF-F6FPM6-F1
#
_entry.id   AF-F6FPM6-F1
#
_cell.length_a   1.000
_cell.length_b   1.000
_cell.length_c   1.000
_cell.angle_alpha   90.00
_cell.angle_beta   90.00
_cell.angle_gamma   90.00
#
_symmetry.space_group_name_H-M   'P 1'
#
loop_
_entity.id
_entity.type
_entity.pdbx_description
1 polymer ?
#
loop_
_entity_poly.entity_id
_entity_poly.type
_entity_poly.pdbx_seq_one_letter_code
_entity_poly.pdbx_strand_id
1 'polypeptide(L)'
;MSTNEFSPGVAADAADVAEGSWGDEAEAVELTADDVLADVRSTARAMVRAGCCTFEQVLGRALELAALADDAPSAGSVERVVRHEWDVRAAALAQADPAASDHVRVERAFAALGREGVAARLGFSCCRECGEAELREVLPDGGAYALVTQPDLEQLAAGRLVVRCGVLRADEARAEAAVRDVVGRVVAALTEQGLDARADGRTVVVHVREWAKPLPAAA
;
A
#
# COMPACT_ATOMS: atom_id res chain seq x y z
N MET A 1 -75.79 -43.53 -4.21
CA MET A 1 -75.68 -42.51 -5.27
C MET A 1 -74.19 -42.38 -5.58
N SER A 2 -73.65 -43.33 -6.35
CA SER A 2 -73.26 -43.19 -7.77
C SER A 2 -72.14 -42.17 -8.03
N THR A 3 -70.96 -42.76 -8.27
CA THR A 3 -69.96 -42.47 -9.34
C THR A 3 -69.35 -41.06 -9.45
N ASN A 4 -68.02 -40.94 -9.39
CA ASN A 4 -67.20 -40.92 -10.61
C ASN A 4 -65.69 -41.03 -10.31
N GLU A 5 -65.01 -41.96 -10.99
CA GLU A 5 -63.58 -41.89 -11.27
C GLU A 5 -63.33 -40.78 -12.31
N PHE A 6 -62.23 -40.02 -12.19
CA PHE A 6 -61.51 -39.45 -13.34
C PHE A 6 -60.14 -38.91 -12.90
N SER A 7 -59.09 -39.45 -13.52
CA SER A 7 -57.77 -38.84 -13.75
C SER A 7 -57.41 -39.19 -15.20
N PRO A 8 -56.42 -38.55 -15.88
CA PRO A 8 -55.59 -37.39 -15.54
C PRO A 8 -55.58 -36.33 -16.68
N GLY A 9 -54.91 -35.18 -16.47
CA GLY A 9 -54.72 -34.16 -17.50
C GLY A 9 -53.49 -33.29 -17.24
N VAL A 10 -52.47 -33.49 -18.07
CA VAL A 10 -51.15 -32.84 -18.13
C VAL A 10 -51.27 -31.32 -18.34
N ALA A 11 -50.50 -30.54 -17.56
CA ALA A 11 -49.86 -29.31 -18.04
C ALA A 11 -48.66 -29.00 -17.14
N ALA A 12 -47.46 -29.24 -17.67
CA ALA A 12 -46.24 -28.64 -17.15
C ALA A 12 -46.23 -27.19 -17.61
N ASP A 13 -46.40 -26.26 -16.67
CA ASP A 13 -46.22 -24.84 -16.95
C ASP A 13 -44.77 -24.47 -16.66
N ALA A 14 -44.12 -23.92 -17.69
CA ALA A 14 -42.72 -23.55 -17.68
C ALA A 14 -42.54 -22.36 -16.74
N ALA A 15 -41.72 -22.54 -15.71
CA ALA A 15 -41.25 -21.43 -14.90
C ALA A 15 -40.35 -20.57 -15.79
N ASP A 16 -40.91 -19.43 -16.19
CA ASP A 16 -40.28 -18.29 -16.82
C ASP A 16 -39.13 -17.80 -15.93
N VAL A 17 -37.91 -18.17 -16.27
CA VAL A 17 -36.71 -17.64 -15.63
C VAL A 17 -36.49 -16.27 -16.25
N ALA A 18 -37.05 -15.25 -15.60
CA ALA A 18 -36.75 -13.86 -15.91
C ALA A 18 -35.23 -13.66 -15.84
N GLU A 19 -34.61 -13.53 -17.02
CA GLU A 19 -33.26 -13.04 -17.18
C GLU A 19 -33.19 -11.67 -16.49
N GLY A 20 -32.49 -11.64 -15.36
CA GLY A 20 -32.20 -10.40 -14.65
C GLY A 20 -31.49 -9.45 -15.59
N SER A 21 -32.24 -8.48 -16.09
CA SER A 21 -31.72 -7.27 -16.70
C SER A 21 -30.74 -6.64 -15.70
N TRP A 22 -29.45 -6.72 -16.01
CA TRP A 22 -28.40 -5.96 -15.32
C TRP A 22 -28.54 -4.49 -15.77
N GLY A 23 -29.64 -3.88 -15.35
CA GLY A 23 -29.89 -2.45 -15.47
C GLY A 23 -29.11 -1.74 -14.37
N ASP A 24 -27.86 -1.43 -14.68
CA ASP A 24 -27.15 -0.24 -14.22
C ASP A 24 -25.94 -0.12 -15.15
N GLU A 25 -26.16 0.46 -16.33
CA GLU A 25 -25.07 1.13 -17.05
C GLU A 25 -24.62 2.26 -16.12
N ALA A 26 -23.69 1.95 -15.21
CA ALA A 26 -22.91 2.97 -14.54
C ALA A 26 -22.29 3.80 -15.65
N GLU A 27 -22.89 4.97 -15.92
CA GLU A 27 -22.40 5.95 -16.86
C GLU A 27 -20.92 6.13 -16.56
N ALA A 28 -20.08 5.62 -17.46
CA ALA A 28 -18.64 5.65 -17.27
C ALA A 28 -18.26 7.11 -17.23
N VAL A 29 -17.98 7.62 -16.03
CA VAL A 29 -17.53 9.00 -15.85
C VAL A 29 -16.19 9.09 -16.56
N GLU A 30 -16.17 9.69 -17.75
CA GLU A 30 -14.94 9.97 -18.47
C GLU A 30 -14.09 10.92 -17.61
N LEU A 31 -12.90 10.46 -17.22
CA LEU A 31 -11.95 11.28 -16.48
C LEU A 31 -11.34 12.30 -17.43
N THR A 32 -11.40 13.58 -17.05
CA THR A 32 -10.76 14.65 -17.82
C THR A 32 -9.24 14.68 -17.57
N ALA A 33 -8.48 15.29 -18.47
CA ALA A 33 -7.06 15.53 -18.24
C ALA A 33 -6.74 16.25 -16.92
N ASP A 34 -7.65 17.10 -16.43
CA ASP A 34 -7.50 17.81 -15.15
C ASP A 34 -7.72 16.90 -13.94
N ASP A 35 -8.68 15.97 -14.01
CA ASP A 35 -8.89 14.95 -12.97
C ASP A 35 -7.66 14.04 -12.86
N VAL A 36 -7.13 13.63 -14.01
CA VAL A 36 -5.90 12.83 -14.08
C VAL A 36 -4.70 13.58 -13.52
N LEU A 37 -4.57 14.89 -13.80
CA LEU A 37 -3.50 15.71 -13.21
C LEU A 37 -3.65 15.87 -11.69
N ALA A 38 -4.87 15.87 -11.16
CA ALA A 38 -5.10 15.88 -9.72
C ALA A 38 -4.64 14.57 -9.06
N ASP A 39 -4.92 13.43 -9.66
CA ASP A 39 -4.47 12.12 -9.20
C ASP A 39 -2.95 11.94 -9.31
N VAL A 40 -2.36 12.41 -10.42
CA VAL A 40 -0.91 12.51 -10.60
C VAL A 40 -0.28 13.35 -9.49
N ARG A 41 -0.86 14.50 -9.16
CA ARG A 41 -0.37 15.35 -8.08
C ARG A 41 -0.43 14.66 -6.73
N SER A 42 -1.56 14.02 -6.42
CA SER A 42 -1.76 13.29 -5.17
C SER A 42 -0.71 12.18 -5.02
N THR A 43 -0.53 11.39 -6.08
CA THR A 43 0.45 10.30 -6.15
C THR A 43 1.88 10.80 -6.00
N ALA A 44 2.26 11.83 -6.77
CA ALA A 44 3.59 12.43 -6.72
C ALA A 44 3.90 12.96 -5.32
N ARG A 45 2.95 13.68 -4.70
CA ARG A 45 3.08 14.18 -3.33
C ARG A 45 3.30 13.07 -2.31
N ALA A 46 2.56 11.97 -2.42
CA ALA A 46 2.68 10.84 -1.51
C ALA A 46 4.06 10.16 -1.63
N MET A 47 4.51 9.87 -2.86
CA MET A 47 5.82 9.25 -3.12
C MET A 47 6.98 10.15 -2.68
N VAL A 48 6.90 11.45 -2.99
CA VAL A 48 7.91 12.44 -2.61
C VAL A 48 7.97 12.62 -1.09
N ARG A 49 6.81 12.66 -0.41
CA ARG A 49 6.74 12.69 1.06
C ARG A 49 7.42 11.48 1.68
N ALA A 50 7.19 10.30 1.11
CA ALA A 50 7.79 9.06 1.58
C ALA A 50 9.32 9.10 1.53
N GLY A 51 9.91 9.74 0.52
CA GLY A 51 11.36 9.93 0.40
C GLY A 51 12.14 8.66 0.03
N CYS A 52 11.48 7.68 -0.58
CA CYS A 52 12.09 6.40 -0.97
C CYS A 52 12.35 6.29 -2.49
N CYS A 53 11.86 7.25 -3.29
CA CYS A 53 11.96 7.23 -4.75
C CYS A 53 12.80 8.40 -5.26
N THR A 54 13.60 8.19 -6.29
CA THR A 54 14.27 9.27 -7.03
C THR A 54 13.26 10.09 -7.81
N PHE A 55 13.67 11.27 -8.29
CA PHE A 55 12.82 12.13 -9.12
C PHE A 55 12.31 11.39 -10.37
N GLU A 56 13.18 10.64 -11.02
CA GLU A 56 12.89 9.87 -12.23
C GLU A 56 11.90 8.75 -11.96
N GLN A 57 11.99 8.08 -10.81
CA GLN A 57 11.03 7.05 -10.41
C GLN A 57 9.64 7.63 -10.14
N VAL A 58 9.57 8.79 -9.46
CA VAL A 58 8.30 9.51 -9.26
C VAL A 58 7.72 9.97 -10.60
N LEU A 59 8.55 10.54 -11.47
CA LEU A 59 8.13 11.00 -12.79
C LEU A 59 7.65 9.85 -13.67
N GLY A 60 8.38 8.72 -13.70
CA GLY A 60 7.98 7.52 -14.43
C GLY A 60 6.62 7.02 -13.96
N ARG A 61 6.42 6.91 -12.65
CA ARG A 61 5.13 6.48 -12.09
C ARG A 61 3.99 7.45 -12.41
N ALA A 62 4.26 8.75 -12.36
CA ALA A 62 3.29 9.78 -12.71
C ALA A 62 2.89 9.74 -14.19
N LEU A 63 3.85 9.48 -15.09
CA LEU A 63 3.59 9.31 -16.52
C LEU A 63 2.81 8.04 -16.82
N GLU A 64 3.12 6.93 -16.14
CA GLU A 64 2.34 5.69 -16.24
C GLU A 64 0.88 5.91 -15.83
N LEU A 65 0.65 6.61 -14.71
CA LEU A 65 -0.70 6.93 -14.25
C LEU A 65 -1.45 7.82 -15.24
N ALA A 66 -0.79 8.84 -15.78
CA ALA A 66 -1.38 9.73 -16.77
C ALA A 66 -1.76 8.99 -18.08
N ALA A 67 -0.98 7.98 -18.46
CA ALA A 67 -1.21 7.20 -19.67
C ALA A 67 -2.37 6.19 -19.56
N LEU A 68 -2.96 5.99 -18.37
CA LEU A 68 -4.13 5.13 -18.20
C LEU A 68 -5.45 5.81 -18.59
N ALA A 69 -5.44 7.14 -18.77
CA ALA A 69 -6.63 7.90 -19.15
C ALA A 69 -6.74 8.06 -20.67
N ASP A 70 -7.97 8.04 -21.17
CA ASP A 70 -8.25 8.27 -22.59
C ASP A 70 -7.88 9.70 -23.01
N ASP A 71 -8.15 10.70 -22.15
CA ASP A 71 -7.71 12.09 -22.29
C ASP A 71 -6.46 12.35 -21.43
N ALA A 72 -5.33 11.78 -21.85
CA ALA A 72 -4.08 11.87 -21.09
C ALA A 72 -3.50 13.31 -21.12
N PRO A 73 -3.13 13.88 -19.96
CA PRO A 73 -2.44 15.17 -19.93
C PRO A 73 -1.06 15.06 -20.60
N SER A 74 -0.59 16.17 -21.16
CA SER A 74 0.75 16.21 -21.77
C SER A 74 1.85 15.84 -20.77
N ALA A 75 2.89 15.13 -21.23
CA ALA A 75 4.04 14.77 -20.41
C ALA A 75 4.70 15.99 -19.72
N GLY A 76 4.73 17.14 -20.40
CA GLY A 76 5.25 18.39 -19.81
C GLY A 76 4.37 18.98 -18.70
N SER A 77 3.06 18.71 -18.71
CA SER A 77 2.18 19.04 -17.57
C SER A 77 2.45 18.12 -16.38
N VAL A 78 2.60 16.82 -16.63
CA VAL A 78 2.95 15.83 -15.59
C VAL A 78 4.30 16.17 -14.95
N GLU A 79 5.34 16.44 -15.74
CA GLU A 79 6.66 16.79 -15.23
C GLU A 79 6.64 18.06 -14.35
N ARG A 80 5.89 19.09 -14.77
CA ARG A 80 5.73 20.32 -13.96
C ARG A 80 5.08 20.03 -12.62
N VAL A 81 4.09 19.13 -12.56
CA VAL A 81 3.45 18.72 -11.30
C VAL A 81 4.46 18.00 -10.40
N VAL A 82 5.19 17.02 -10.92
CA VAL A 82 6.17 16.25 -10.15
C VAL A 82 7.28 17.16 -9.61
N ARG A 83 7.81 18.06 -10.45
CA ARG A 83 8.83 19.04 -10.05
C ARG A 83 8.34 19.98 -8.97
N HIS A 84 7.11 20.47 -9.09
CA HIS A 84 6.52 21.30 -8.05
C HIS A 84 6.44 20.59 -6.69
N GLU A 85 5.91 19.36 -6.64
CA GLU A 85 5.80 18.62 -5.38
C GLU A 85 7.19 18.26 -4.80
N TRP A 86 8.18 17.97 -5.66
CA TRP A 86 9.57 17.75 -5.27
C TRP A 86 10.19 18.99 -4.61
N ASP A 87 10.07 20.16 -5.25
CA ASP A 87 10.63 21.42 -4.75
C ASP A 87 9.97 21.83 -3.42
N VAL A 88 8.64 21.68 -3.31
CA VAL A 88 7.89 21.93 -2.07
C VAL A 88 8.43 21.04 -0.94
N ARG A 89 8.67 19.75 -1.22
CA ARG A 89 9.21 18.84 -0.21
C ARG A 89 10.66 19.18 0.15
N ALA A 90 11.50 19.49 -0.83
CA ALA A 90 12.89 19.86 -0.58
C ALA A 90 12.98 21.11 0.31
N ALA A 91 12.13 22.11 0.05
CA ALA A 91 12.03 23.31 0.89
C ALA A 91 11.55 22.99 2.32
N ALA A 92 10.56 22.11 2.48
CA ALA A 92 10.09 21.67 3.80
C ALA A 92 11.19 20.91 4.57
N LEU A 93 11.92 20.02 3.91
CA LEU A 93 13.03 19.27 4.52
C LEU A 93 14.18 20.19 4.96
N ALA A 94 14.46 21.26 4.22
CA ALA A 94 15.49 22.23 4.59
C ALA A 94 15.20 22.96 5.91
N GLN A 95 13.93 23.01 6.34
CA GLN A 95 13.50 23.63 7.60
C GLN A 95 13.26 22.61 8.72
N ALA A 96 13.26 21.31 8.40
CA ALA A 96 12.96 20.26 9.36
C ALA A 96 14.17 19.97 10.27
N ASP A 97 13.90 19.59 11.52
CA ASP A 97 14.93 19.03 12.41
C ASP A 97 15.04 17.51 12.17
N PRO A 98 16.15 17.02 11.58
CA PRO A 98 16.32 15.59 11.31
C PRO A 98 16.32 14.74 12.58
N ALA A 99 16.74 15.30 13.73
CA ALA A 99 16.80 14.57 14.99
C ALA A 99 15.40 14.31 15.59
N ALA A 100 14.43 15.17 15.27
CA ALA A 100 13.03 15.02 15.68
C ALA A 100 12.22 14.07 14.78
N SER A 101 12.76 13.70 13.63
CA SER A 101 12.10 12.90 12.59
C SER A 101 11.73 11.50 13.07
N ASP A 102 10.45 11.13 12.90
CA ASP A 102 9.98 9.77 13.13
C ASP A 102 10.60 8.78 12.13
N HIS A 103 11.05 9.23 10.96
CA HIS A 103 11.82 8.39 10.02
C HIS A 103 13.13 7.87 10.66
N VAL A 104 13.87 8.72 11.37
CA VAL A 104 15.11 8.32 12.05
C VAL A 104 14.81 7.32 13.18
N ARG A 105 13.69 7.50 13.89
CA ARG A 105 13.23 6.57 14.93
C ARG A 105 12.84 5.21 14.34
N VAL A 106 12.11 5.22 13.22
CA VAL A 106 11.77 3.99 12.47
C VAL A 106 13.03 3.26 12.01
N GLU A 107 14.03 3.97 11.46
CA GLU A 107 15.30 3.35 11.05
C GLU A 107 16.05 2.72 12.23
N ARG A 108 16.07 3.35 13.40
CA ARG A 108 16.66 2.78 14.61
C ARG A 108 15.94 1.51 15.07
N ALA A 109 14.60 1.53 15.06
CA ALA A 109 13.80 0.35 15.39
C ALA A 109 14.06 -0.80 14.41
N PHE A 110 14.12 -0.50 13.11
CA PHE A 110 14.38 -1.49 12.06
C PHE A 110 15.79 -2.06 12.16
N ALA A 111 16.78 -1.24 12.50
CA ALA A 111 18.14 -1.70 12.76
C ALA A 111 18.22 -2.60 14.02
N ALA A 112 17.43 -2.31 15.06
CA ALA A 112 17.33 -3.17 16.25
C ALA A 112 16.71 -4.52 15.91
N LEU A 113 15.58 -4.54 15.20
CA LEU A 113 14.92 -5.74 14.70
C LEU A 113 15.87 -6.59 13.84
N GLY A 114 16.66 -5.96 12.97
CA GLY A 114 17.67 -6.63 12.16
C GLY A 114 18.72 -7.39 13.00
N ARG A 115 19.17 -6.79 14.12
CA ARG A 115 20.10 -7.45 15.05
C ARG A 115 19.48 -8.65 15.78
N GLU A 116 18.16 -8.70 15.87
CA GLU A 116 17.42 -9.81 16.48
C GLU A 116 16.92 -10.84 15.44
N GLY A 117 17.33 -10.71 14.17
CA GLY A 117 16.98 -11.66 13.12
C GLY A 117 15.61 -11.42 12.46
N VAL A 118 15.02 -10.23 12.59
CA VAL A 118 13.85 -9.81 11.80
C VAL A 118 14.33 -8.95 10.63
N ALA A 119 14.11 -9.39 9.40
CA ALA A 119 14.44 -8.59 8.22
C ALA A 119 13.48 -7.40 8.09
N ALA A 120 13.93 -6.23 8.52
CA ALA A 120 13.15 -5.00 8.46
C ALA A 120 13.55 -4.13 7.25
N ARG A 121 12.59 -3.70 6.42
CA ARG A 121 12.84 -2.92 5.20
C ARG A 121 11.78 -1.84 4.97
N LEU A 122 12.23 -0.64 4.61
CA LEU A 122 11.40 0.51 4.27
C LEU A 122 11.47 0.77 2.76
N GLY A 123 10.31 0.84 2.09
CA GLY A 123 10.19 1.38 0.73
C GLY A 123 10.78 0.51 -0.37
N PHE A 124 10.67 -0.81 -0.24
CA PHE A 124 11.39 -1.73 -1.10
C PHE A 124 10.64 -2.06 -2.41
N SER A 125 9.30 -2.20 -2.36
CA SER A 125 8.56 -2.85 -3.44
C SER A 125 7.19 -2.22 -3.67
N CYS A 126 6.68 -2.33 -4.91
CA CYS A 126 5.40 -1.78 -5.34
C CYS A 126 4.18 -2.46 -4.69
N CYS A 127 4.31 -3.71 -4.24
CA CYS A 127 3.29 -4.45 -3.52
C CYS A 127 3.89 -5.46 -2.54
N ARG A 128 3.03 -6.13 -1.76
CA ARG A 128 3.42 -7.13 -0.77
C ARG A 128 4.08 -8.35 -1.43
N GLU A 129 3.49 -8.84 -2.52
CA GLU A 129 3.93 -10.05 -3.21
C GLU A 129 5.34 -9.87 -3.78
N CYS A 130 5.62 -8.72 -4.41
CA CYS A 130 6.94 -8.34 -4.88
C CYS A 130 7.95 -8.27 -3.73
N GLY A 131 7.60 -7.60 -2.62
CA GLY A 131 8.53 -7.48 -1.50
C GLY A 131 8.79 -8.79 -0.77
N GLU A 132 7.80 -9.67 -0.66
CA GLU A 132 8.06 -11.02 -0.17
C GLU A 132 8.91 -11.85 -1.15
N ALA A 133 8.76 -11.66 -2.47
CA ALA A 133 9.57 -12.36 -3.46
C ALA A 133 11.05 -11.99 -3.30
N GLU A 134 11.35 -10.70 -3.23
CA GLU A 134 12.72 -10.21 -2.99
C GLU A 134 13.26 -10.65 -1.62
N LEU A 135 12.41 -10.65 -0.58
CA LEU A 135 12.79 -11.17 0.74
C LEU A 135 13.14 -12.67 0.72
N ARG A 136 12.49 -13.48 -0.11
CA ARG A 136 12.83 -14.91 -0.28
C ARG A 136 14.21 -15.11 -0.91
N GLU A 137 14.70 -14.17 -1.69
CA GLU A 137 16.05 -14.21 -2.26
C GLU A 137 17.12 -13.91 -1.22
N VAL A 138 16.87 -12.93 -0.33
CA VAL A 138 17.80 -12.55 0.73
C VAL A 138 17.70 -13.41 2.01
N LEU A 139 16.58 -14.11 2.19
CA LEU A 139 16.33 -15.07 3.28
C LEU A 139 16.04 -16.47 2.71
N PRO A 140 17.04 -17.14 2.12
CA PRO A 140 16.84 -18.41 1.43
C PRO A 140 16.42 -19.53 2.38
N ASP A 141 16.63 -19.42 3.69
CA ASP A 141 16.19 -20.42 4.68
C ASP A 141 14.85 -20.06 5.35
N GLY A 142 14.20 -18.98 4.88
CA GLY A 142 13.05 -18.39 5.55
C GLY A 142 13.45 -17.44 6.68
N GLY A 143 12.46 -16.93 7.41
CA GLY A 143 12.70 -15.98 8.49
C GLY A 143 11.58 -14.98 8.69
N ALA A 144 11.67 -14.25 9.80
CA ALA A 144 10.74 -13.18 10.14
C ALA A 144 11.05 -11.90 9.36
N TYR A 145 10.02 -11.17 8.99
CA TYR A 145 10.18 -9.88 8.30
C TYR A 145 9.22 -8.81 8.83
N ALA A 146 9.64 -7.56 8.66
CA ALA A 146 8.85 -6.35 8.81
C ALA A 146 9.05 -5.48 7.57
N LEU A 147 8.01 -5.34 6.74
CA LEU A 147 8.11 -4.71 5.43
C LEU A 147 7.16 -3.53 5.33
N VAL A 148 7.65 -2.42 4.76
CA VAL A 148 6.81 -1.31 4.31
C VAL A 148 6.88 -1.22 2.79
N THR A 149 5.74 -1.39 2.13
CA THR A 149 5.61 -1.27 0.66
C THR A 149 5.29 0.16 0.24
N GLN A 150 5.30 0.45 -1.06
CA GLN A 150 4.93 1.77 -1.56
C GLN A 150 3.50 2.20 -1.13
N PRO A 151 2.43 1.39 -1.29
CA PRO A 151 1.10 1.76 -0.79
C PRO A 151 1.06 2.03 0.71
N ASP A 152 1.89 1.34 1.50
CA ASP A 152 1.98 1.58 2.94
C ASP A 152 2.66 2.92 3.28
N LEU A 153 3.60 3.37 2.44
CA LEU A 153 4.24 4.68 2.54
C LEU A 153 3.29 5.82 2.13
N GLU A 154 2.39 5.58 1.18
CA GLU A 154 1.41 6.59 0.74
C GLU A 154 0.47 7.00 1.89
N GLN A 155 0.25 6.11 2.87
CA GLN A 155 -0.49 6.39 4.11
C GLN A 155 0.16 7.48 4.98
N LEU A 156 1.41 7.86 4.72
CA LEU A 156 2.06 9.00 5.39
C LEU A 156 1.30 10.31 5.12
N ALA A 157 0.59 10.42 3.99
CA ALA A 157 -0.28 11.55 3.71
C ALA A 157 -1.42 11.67 4.75
N ALA A 158 -1.86 10.54 5.32
CA ALA A 158 -2.84 10.47 6.40
C ALA A 158 -2.19 10.40 7.80
N GLY A 159 -0.89 10.68 7.92
CA GLY A 159 -0.16 10.66 9.19
C GLY A 159 0.05 9.26 9.77
N ARG A 160 0.09 8.23 8.92
CA ARG A 160 0.30 6.83 9.33
C ARG A 160 1.39 6.16 8.53
N LEU A 161 2.09 5.21 9.14
CA LEU A 161 2.97 4.27 8.47
C LEU A 161 2.49 2.86 8.81
N VAL A 162 2.27 2.02 7.79
CA VAL A 162 1.84 0.64 7.98
C VAL A 162 3.04 -0.29 7.78
N VAL A 163 3.36 -1.10 8.79
CA VAL A 163 4.43 -2.10 8.74
C VAL A 163 3.80 -3.49 8.67
N ARG A 164 4.02 -4.20 7.58
CA ARG A 164 3.53 -5.57 7.39
C ARG A 164 4.49 -6.56 8.03
N CYS A 165 3.96 -7.46 8.84
CA CYS A 165 4.75 -8.45 9.53
C CYS A 165 4.44 -9.84 8.98
N GLY A 166 5.47 -10.68 8.88
CA GLY A 166 5.27 -12.05 8.44
C GLY A 166 6.47 -12.95 8.69
N VAL A 167 6.30 -14.20 8.29
CA VAL A 167 7.34 -15.23 8.32
C VAL A 167 7.35 -15.93 6.98
N LEU A 168 8.55 -16.06 6.40
CA LEU A 168 8.75 -16.81 5.17
C LEU A 168 9.01 -18.28 5.52
N ARG A 169 8.41 -19.18 4.72
CA ARG A 169 8.62 -20.64 4.80
C ARG A 169 8.34 -21.26 6.17
N ALA A 170 7.40 -20.69 6.92
CA ALA A 170 6.93 -21.30 8.16
C ALA A 170 6.00 -22.48 7.89
N ASP A 171 6.04 -23.48 8.78
CA ASP A 171 5.01 -24.51 8.88
C ASP A 171 3.65 -23.84 9.10
N GLU A 172 2.65 -24.16 8.27
CA GLU A 172 1.30 -23.58 8.34
C GLU A 172 0.69 -23.69 9.73
N ALA A 173 0.91 -24.80 10.44
CA ALA A 173 0.39 -25.02 11.78
C ALA A 173 0.99 -24.05 12.82
N ARG A 174 2.17 -23.49 12.54
CA ARG A 174 2.90 -22.56 13.41
C ARG A 174 2.94 -21.13 12.89
N ALA A 175 2.58 -20.91 11.63
CA ALA A 175 2.70 -19.63 10.96
C ALA A 175 2.00 -18.51 11.73
N GLU A 176 0.75 -18.70 12.16
CA GLU A 176 0.02 -17.67 12.89
C GLU A 176 0.65 -17.29 14.24
N ALA A 177 1.16 -18.26 14.98
CA ALA A 177 1.84 -18.01 16.25
C ALA A 177 3.15 -17.25 16.02
N ALA A 178 3.92 -17.65 15.00
CA ALA A 178 5.16 -16.99 14.62
C ALA A 178 4.92 -15.56 14.13
N VAL A 179 3.86 -15.32 13.34
CA VAL A 179 3.49 -13.96 12.91
C VAL A 179 3.12 -13.09 14.12
N ARG A 180 2.34 -13.60 15.08
CA ARG A 180 2.01 -12.86 16.30
C ARG A 180 3.25 -12.49 17.12
N ASP A 181 4.22 -13.40 17.23
CA ASP A 181 5.50 -13.11 17.88
C ASP A 181 6.25 -11.96 17.18
N VAL A 182 6.36 -12.01 15.85
CA VAL A 182 7.01 -10.96 15.05
C VAL A 182 6.29 -9.62 15.19
N VAL A 183 4.96 -9.60 15.13
CA VAL A 183 4.16 -8.37 15.36
C VAL A 183 4.47 -7.78 16.74
N GLY A 184 4.51 -8.59 17.79
CA GLY A 184 4.84 -8.15 19.15
C GLY A 184 6.23 -7.52 19.23
N ARG A 185 7.22 -8.14 18.59
CA ARG A 185 8.61 -7.63 18.52
C ARG A 185 8.70 -6.30 17.76
N VAL A 186 7.98 -6.18 16.65
CA VAL A 186 7.93 -4.94 15.86
C VAL A 186 7.27 -3.81 16.65
N VAL A 187 6.15 -4.07 17.33
CA VAL A 187 5.51 -3.09 18.22
C VAL A 187 6.46 -2.66 19.33
N ALA A 188 7.13 -3.60 19.99
CA ALA A 188 8.08 -3.31 21.06
C ALA A 188 9.23 -2.42 20.56
N ALA A 189 9.90 -2.82 19.48
CA ALA A 189 11.02 -2.08 18.91
C ALA A 189 10.64 -0.65 18.48
N LEU A 190 9.46 -0.45 17.89
CA LEU A 190 8.98 0.89 17.52
C LEU A 190 8.64 1.74 18.74
N THR A 191 7.99 1.14 19.75
CA THR A 191 7.60 1.82 20.99
C THR A 191 8.82 2.25 21.81
N GLU A 192 9.88 1.44 21.84
CA GLU A 192 11.15 1.76 22.48
C GLU A 192 11.83 3.00 21.86
N GLN A 193 11.58 3.28 20.58
CA GLN A 193 12.03 4.50 19.91
C GLN A 193 11.08 5.69 20.13
N GLY A 194 10.05 5.54 20.97
CA GLY A 194 9.09 6.58 21.32
C GLY A 194 8.01 6.82 20.25
N LEU A 195 7.77 5.84 19.36
CA LEU A 195 6.71 5.91 18.36
C LEU A 195 5.39 5.39 18.91
N ASP A 196 4.26 5.97 18.48
CA ASP A 196 2.92 5.45 18.78
C ASP A 196 2.59 4.32 17.79
N ALA A 197 2.98 3.10 18.13
CA ALA A 197 2.83 1.90 17.31
C ALA A 197 1.82 0.92 17.92
N ARG A 198 0.87 0.44 17.11
CA ARG A 198 -0.16 -0.53 17.53
C ARG A 198 -0.29 -1.67 16.54
N ALA A 199 -0.50 -2.89 17.04
CA ALA A 199 -0.80 -4.03 16.21
C ALA A 199 -2.21 -3.92 15.60
N ASP A 200 -2.33 -4.32 14.33
CA ASP A 200 -3.59 -4.50 13.62
C ASP A 200 -3.48 -5.77 12.75
N GLY A 201 -3.92 -6.90 13.32
CA GLY A 201 -3.77 -8.22 12.72
C GLY A 201 -2.30 -8.57 12.44
N ARG A 202 -1.95 -8.70 11.15
CA ARG A 202 -0.59 -8.97 10.67
C ARG A 202 0.20 -7.70 10.31
N THR A 203 -0.30 -6.54 10.73
CA THR A 203 0.34 -5.25 10.50
C THR A 203 0.57 -4.52 11.81
N VAL A 204 1.45 -3.52 11.77
CA VAL A 204 1.68 -2.57 12.84
C VAL A 204 1.47 -1.17 12.26
N VAL A 205 0.52 -0.43 12.82
CA VAL A 205 0.23 0.95 12.43
C VAL A 205 1.00 1.89 13.34
N VAL A 206 1.79 2.78 12.76
CA VAL A 206 2.52 3.82 13.46
C VAL A 206 1.87 5.17 13.15
N HIS A 207 1.50 5.93 14.17
CA HIS A 207 1.09 7.32 13.99
C HIS A 207 2.31 8.21 13.85
N VAL A 208 2.42 8.88 12.70
CA VAL A 208 3.58 9.68 12.32
C VAL A 208 3.25 11.15 12.54
N ARG A 209 4.07 11.83 13.34
CA ARG A 209 3.95 13.25 13.66
C ARG A 209 4.84 14.08 12.76
N GLU A 210 6.11 13.68 12.66
CA GLU A 210 7.11 14.39 11.87
C GLU A 210 7.85 13.40 10.98
N TRP A 211 7.69 13.54 9.66
CA TRP A 211 8.38 12.68 8.71
C TRP A 211 9.33 13.52 7.87
N ALA A 212 10.62 13.41 8.17
CA ALA A 212 11.68 14.13 7.46
C ALA A 212 12.73 13.16 6.88
N LYS A 213 12.29 12.11 6.16
CA LYS A 213 13.21 11.30 5.35
C LYS A 213 13.80 12.18 4.24
N PRO A 214 15.14 12.26 4.11
CA PRO A 214 15.78 12.99 3.01
C PRO A 214 15.34 12.44 1.65
N LEU A 215 15.22 13.33 0.65
CA LEU A 215 15.03 12.90 -0.73
C LEU A 215 16.29 12.17 -1.23
N PRO A 216 16.14 11.07 -1.98
CA PRO A 216 17.29 10.41 -2.60
C PRO A 216 18.05 11.37 -3.51
N ALA A 217 19.38 11.25 -3.53
CA ALA A 217 20.19 11.94 -4.53
C ALA A 217 19.82 11.44 -5.93
N ALA A 218 19.96 12.31 -6.95
CA ALA A 218 19.91 11.86 -8.34
C ALA A 218 21.01 10.80 -8.54
N ALA A 219 20.63 9.68 -9.17
CA ALA A 219 21.54 8.58 -9.47
C ALA A 219 22.55 8.96 -10.56
#